data_AF-A0A1L9V3Y0-F1
#
_entry.id   AF-A0A1L9V3Y0-F1
#
_cell.length_a   1.000
_cell.length_b   1.000
_cell.length_c   1.000
_cell.angle_alpha   90.00
_cell.angle_beta   90.00
_cell.angle_gamma   90.00
#
_symmetry.space_group_name_H-M   'P 1'
#
loop_
_entity.id
_entity.type
_entity.pdbx_description
1 polymer ?
#
loop_
_entity_poly.entity_id
_entity_poly.type
_entity_poly.pdbx_seq_one_letter_code
_entity_poly.pdbx_strand_id
1 'polypeptide(L)'
;GSRFLKMREQPGQENRWQFATTSPEHLIFGHGKHACPGRFFAGNEIKVVLIYLLMKYDWKFTSEGRKEDVAFGQELDTDPTAKAMIKKRKLDIVL
;
A
#
# COMPACT_ATOMS: atom_id res chain seq x y z
N GLY A 1 11.41 -6.25 -4.15
CA GLY A 1 10.35 -5.23 -4.12
C GLY A 1 10.49 -4.10 -5.13
N SER A 2 11.29 -4.20 -6.21
CA SER A 2 11.55 -3.07 -7.12
C SER A 2 10.73 -3.07 -8.42
N ARG A 3 9.63 -3.85 -8.47
CA ARG A 3 8.83 -4.06 -9.70
C ARG A 3 8.44 -2.74 -10.39
N PHE A 4 7.77 -1.85 -9.66
CA PHE A 4 7.31 -0.56 -10.21
C PHE A 4 8.43 0.46 -10.42
N LEU A 5 9.59 0.28 -9.78
CA LEU A 5 10.78 1.08 -10.11
C LEU A 5 11.27 0.69 -11.52
N LYS A 6 11.50 -0.61 -11.74
CA LYS A 6 11.97 -1.14 -13.03
C LYS A 6 11.03 -0.80 -14.19
N MET A 7 9.72 -0.77 -13.95
CA MET A 7 8.76 -0.37 -14.98
C MET A 7 8.88 1.11 -15.36
N ARG A 8 9.25 2.00 -14.42
CA ARG A 8 9.46 3.44 -14.70
C ARG A 8 10.80 3.75 -15.34
N GLU A 9 11.75 2.83 -15.29
CA GLU A 9 13.05 2.96 -15.97
C GLU A 9 12.95 2.71 -17.48
N GLN A 10 11.82 2.16 -17.96
CA GLN A 10 11.59 1.99 -19.39
C GLN A 10 11.28 3.34 -20.05
N PRO A 11 11.86 3.65 -21.22
CA PRO A 11 11.58 4.90 -21.93
C PRO A 11 10.08 5.10 -22.19
N GLY A 12 9.55 6.26 -21.83
CA GLY A 12 8.13 6.62 -21.96
C GLY A 12 7.23 6.10 -20.84
N GLN A 13 7.77 5.45 -19.81
CA GLN A 13 7.02 4.90 -18.67
C GLN A 13 7.32 5.61 -17.34
N GLU A 14 8.10 6.69 -17.36
CA GLU A 14 8.70 7.36 -16.21
C GLU A 14 7.65 7.77 -15.16
N ASN A 15 6.46 8.15 -15.64
CA ASN A 15 5.34 8.64 -14.83
C ASN A 15 4.17 7.66 -14.71
N ARG A 16 4.17 6.55 -15.46
CA ARG A 16 2.98 5.68 -15.58
C ARG A 16 2.71 4.82 -14.34
N TRP A 17 3.77 4.40 -13.65
CA TRP A 17 3.68 3.41 -12.56
C TRP A 17 3.92 4.00 -11.17
N GLN A 18 3.66 5.30 -11.01
CA GLN A 18 3.64 5.93 -9.69
C GLN A 18 2.36 5.52 -8.96
N PHE A 19 2.40 5.47 -7.63
CA PHE A 19 1.26 5.03 -6.81
C PHE A 19 -0.04 5.80 -7.10
N ALA A 20 0.05 7.12 -7.32
CA ALA A 20 -1.10 7.99 -7.57
C ALA A 20 -1.42 8.17 -9.08
N THR A 21 -0.67 7.53 -9.99
CA THR A 21 -0.98 7.60 -11.42
C THR A 21 -2.12 6.64 -11.73
N THR A 22 -3.18 7.14 -12.35
CA THR A 22 -4.30 6.32 -12.82
C THR A 22 -4.03 5.80 -14.22
N SER A 23 -4.48 4.58 -14.53
CA SER A 23 -4.44 4.05 -15.89
C SER A 23 -5.65 3.15 -16.14
N PRO A 24 -6.03 2.90 -17.41
CA PRO A 24 -7.09 1.94 -17.69
C PRO A 24 -6.72 0.50 -17.30
N GLU A 25 -5.42 0.20 -17.13
CA GLU A 25 -4.96 -1.10 -16.64
C GLU A 25 -5.05 -1.24 -15.10
N HIS A 26 -5.10 -0.14 -14.36
CA HIS A 26 -5.16 -0.11 -12.89
C HIS A 26 -6.19 0.91 -12.39
N LEU A 27 -7.34 0.40 -11.93
CA LEU A 27 -8.53 1.20 -11.61
C LEU A 27 -8.75 1.43 -10.11
N ILE A 28 -7.76 1.20 -9.25
CA ILE A 28 -7.89 1.38 -7.78
C ILE A 28 -8.31 2.80 -7.38
N PHE A 29 -7.99 3.80 -8.21
CA PHE A 29 -8.41 5.19 -8.04
C PHE A 29 -9.36 5.65 -9.16
N GLY A 30 -9.96 4.74 -9.93
CA GLY A 30 -10.65 5.08 -11.18
C GLY A 30 -9.71 5.66 -12.25
N HIS A 31 -10.27 6.18 -13.34
CA HIS A 31 -9.50 6.77 -14.43
C HIS A 31 -10.25 7.90 -15.16
N GLY A 32 -9.50 8.76 -15.87
CA GLY A 32 -10.05 9.86 -16.66
C GLY A 32 -10.78 10.91 -15.81
N LYS A 33 -11.94 11.38 -16.30
CA LYS A 33 -12.77 12.40 -15.62
C LYS A 33 -13.32 11.96 -14.25
N HIS A 34 -13.35 10.65 -14.00
CA HIS A 34 -13.85 10.06 -12.75
C HIS A 34 -12.73 9.51 -11.87
N ALA A 35 -11.48 9.84 -12.16
CA ALA A 35 -10.37 9.52 -11.28
C ALA A 35 -10.57 10.16 -9.89
N CYS A 36 -10.30 9.40 -8.84
CA CYS A 36 -10.38 9.82 -7.46
C CYS A 36 -9.52 11.08 -7.24
N PRO A 37 -10.14 12.20 -6.81
CA PRO A 37 -9.39 13.43 -6.57
C PRO A 37 -8.46 13.31 -5.35
N GLY A 38 -8.79 12.44 -4.39
CA GLY A 38 -8.02 12.23 -3.16
C GLY A 38 -6.77 11.34 -3.28
N ARG A 39 -6.49 10.75 -4.44
CA ARG A 39 -5.42 9.75 -4.62
C ARG A 39 -4.01 10.22 -4.22
N PHE A 40 -3.71 11.50 -4.39
CA PHE A 40 -2.42 12.07 -3.99
C PHE A 40 -2.31 12.18 -2.48
N PHE A 41 -3.39 12.65 -1.84
CA PHE A 41 -3.48 12.77 -0.39
C PHE A 41 -3.40 11.39 0.27
N ALA A 42 -4.26 10.46 -0.15
CA ALA A 42 -4.25 9.08 0.33
C ALA A 42 -2.87 8.42 0.12
N GLY A 43 -2.24 8.63 -1.04
CA GLY A 43 -0.91 8.10 -1.30
C GLY A 43 0.19 8.66 -0.41
N ASN A 44 0.06 9.89 0.07
CA ASN A 44 0.99 10.46 1.04
C ASN A 44 0.70 9.95 2.46
N GLU A 45 -0.57 9.89 2.87
CA GLU A 45 -0.96 9.34 4.18
C GLU A 45 -0.52 7.89 4.34
N ILE A 46 -0.75 7.04 3.35
CA ILE A 46 -0.33 5.63 3.36
C ILE A 46 1.19 5.52 3.56
N LYS A 47 1.98 6.36 2.88
CA LYS A 47 3.45 6.37 3.05
C LYS A 47 3.84 6.80 4.46
N VAL A 48 3.23 7.85 5.00
CA VAL A 48 3.51 8.33 6.37
C VAL A 48 3.18 7.25 7.40
N VAL A 49 2.00 6.63 7.30
CA VAL A 49 1.58 5.52 8.16
C VAL A 49 2.55 4.35 8.03
N LEU A 50 2.94 3.96 6.81
CA LEU A 50 3.87 2.86 6.60
C LEU A 50 5.25 3.14 7.19
N ILE A 51 5.78 4.35 7.01
CA ILE A 51 7.06 4.78 7.61
C ILE A 51 6.96 4.71 9.13
N TYR A 52 5.90 5.27 9.72
CA TYR A 52 5.68 5.24 11.17
C TYR A 52 5.66 3.80 11.69
N LEU A 53 4.88 2.94 11.03
CA LEU A 53 4.79 1.52 11.35
C LEU A 53 6.18 0.86 11.28
N LEU A 54 6.89 1.00 10.15
CA LEU A 54 8.21 0.39 9.94
C LEU A 54 9.27 0.87 10.93
N MET A 55 9.20 2.13 11.37
CA MET A 55 10.16 2.68 12.32
C MET A 55 9.86 2.29 13.77
N LYS A 56 8.58 2.14 14.12
CA LYS A 56 8.13 2.07 15.52
C LYS A 56 7.70 0.67 15.95
N TYR A 57 7.48 -0.25 15.03
CA TYR A 57 6.93 -1.57 15.34
C TYR A 57 7.60 -2.71 14.58
N ASP A 58 7.68 -3.87 15.24
CA ASP A 58 7.84 -5.16 14.62
C ASP A 58 6.47 -5.83 14.50
N TRP A 59 6.20 -6.48 13.37
CA TRP A 59 4.99 -7.28 13.19
C TRP A 59 5.27 -8.60 12.51
N LYS A 60 4.40 -9.57 12.79
CA LYS A 60 4.33 -10.85 12.09
C LYS A 60 2.91 -11.42 12.17
N PHE A 61 2.60 -12.37 11.29
CA PHE A 61 1.37 -13.15 11.39
C PHE A 61 1.34 -13.97 12.68
N THR A 62 0.13 -14.32 13.14
CA THR A 62 -0.04 -15.32 14.18
C THR A 62 0.45 -16.70 13.70
N SER A 63 0.42 -17.70 14.57
CA SER A 63 0.67 -19.09 14.17
C SER A 63 -0.30 -19.60 13.10
N GLU A 64 -1.46 -18.95 12.95
CA GLU A 64 -2.46 -19.25 11.92
C GLU A 64 -2.06 -18.70 10.53
N GLY A 65 -1.03 -17.87 10.43
CA GLY A 65 -0.56 -17.30 9.17
C GLY A 65 -1.40 -16.15 8.64
N ARG A 66 -1.25 -15.86 7.33
CA ARG A 66 -2.09 -14.88 6.63
C ARG A 66 -3.43 -15.54 6.29
N LYS A 67 -4.54 -14.92 6.72
CA LYS A 67 -5.87 -15.33 6.27
C LYS A 67 -6.08 -14.98 4.80
N GLU A 68 -6.88 -15.79 4.12
CA GLU A 68 -7.30 -15.49 2.75
C GLU A 68 -8.10 -14.18 2.70
N ASP A 69 -8.01 -13.50 1.56
CA ASP A 69 -8.80 -12.29 1.34
C ASP A 69 -10.29 -12.65 1.20
N VAL A 70 -11.14 -11.74 1.63
CA VAL A 70 -12.59 -11.88 1.56
C VAL A 70 -13.13 -10.99 0.44
N ALA A 71 -14.12 -11.48 -0.30
CA ALA A 71 -14.78 -10.66 -1.31
C ALA A 71 -15.65 -9.59 -0.63
N PHE A 72 -15.45 -8.33 -1.00
CA PHE A 72 -16.29 -7.21 -0.60
C PHE A 72 -16.69 -6.41 -1.85
N GLY A 73 -17.92 -6.62 -2.30
CA GLY A 73 -18.40 -6.01 -3.55
C GLY A 73 -17.64 -6.52 -4.78
N GLN A 74 -16.83 -5.66 -5.39
CA GLN A 74 -15.99 -5.99 -6.55
C GLN A 74 -14.50 -6.08 -6.18
N GLU A 75 -14.18 -5.97 -4.89
CA GLU A 75 -12.82 -5.94 -4.37
C GLU A 75 -12.54 -7.17 -3.50
N LEU A 76 -11.26 -7.46 -3.33
CA LEU A 76 -10.76 -8.44 -2.36
C LEU A 76 -10.15 -7.66 -1.20
N ASP A 77 -10.75 -7.79 -0.04
CA ASP A 77 -10.31 -7.13 1.18
C ASP A 77 -9.62 -8.11 2.12
N THR A 78 -8.79 -7.59 3.02
CA THR A 78 -8.24 -8.40 4.10
C THR A 78 -9.36 -8.82 5.05
N ASP A 79 -9.38 -10.10 5.45
CA ASP A 79 -10.33 -10.58 6.47
C ASP A 79 -10.25 -9.70 7.73
N PRO A 80 -11.34 -9.02 8.13
CA PRO A 80 -11.35 -8.10 9.26
C PRO A 80 -11.14 -8.80 10.62
N THR A 81 -11.25 -10.13 10.65
CA THR A 81 -10.96 -10.97 11.82
C THR A 81 -9.51 -11.44 11.86
N ALA A 82 -8.69 -11.10 10.85
CA ALA A 82 -7.27 -11.42 10.85
C ALA A 82 -6.56 -10.74 12.03
N LYS A 83 -5.70 -11.50 12.70
CA LYS A 83 -4.90 -11.01 13.83
C LYS A 83 -3.44 -10.93 13.42
N ALA A 84 -2.74 -9.96 13.99
CA ALA A 84 -1.29 -9.81 13.85
C ALA A 84 -0.65 -9.68 15.22
N MET A 85 0.56 -10.22 15.38
CA MET A 85 1.39 -9.95 16.54
C MET A 85 2.18 -8.67 16.29
N ILE A 86 2.04 -7.69 17.18
CA ILE A 86 2.69 -6.38 17.05
C ILE A 86 3.50 -6.11 18.32
N LYS A 87 4.75 -5.68 18.15
CA LYS A 87 5.63 -5.27 19.25
C LYS A 87 6.18 -3.88 18.96
N LYS A 88 6.07 -2.96 19.92
CA LYS A 88 6.71 -1.65 19.82
C LYS A 88 8.24 -1.82 19.89
N ARG A 89 8.96 -1.20 18.96
CA ARG A 89 10.43 -1.16 18.93
C ARG A 89 10.96 -0.21 19.99
N LYS A 90 12.14 -0.54 20.53
CA LYS A 90 12.99 0.46 21.16
C LYS A 90 13.63 1.26 20.02
N LEU A 91 13.47 2.58 20.04
CA LEU A 91 13.99 3.43 18.98
C LEU A 91 15.49 3.63 19.18
N ASP A 92 16.26 3.26 18.17
CA ASP A 92 17.71 3.52 18.14
C ASP A 92 18.04 4.90 17.55
N ILE A 93 17.03 5.61 17.02
CA ILE A 93 17.13 6.96 16.47
C ILE A 93 16.23 7.87 17.28
N VAL A 94 16.83 8.80 18.02
CA VAL A 94 16.15 9.97 18.59
C VAL A 94 16.07 11.00 17.46
N LEU A 95 14.85 11.38 17.06
CA LEU A 95 14.63 12.48 16.13
C LEU A 95 14.79 13.81 16.86
#